data_AF-A0A4V1G471-F1
#
_entry.id   AF-A0A4V1G471-F1
#
_cell.length_a   1.000
_cell.length_b   1.000
_cell.length_c   1.000
_cell.angle_alpha   90.00
_cell.angle_beta   90.00
_cell.angle_gamma   90.00
#
_symmetry.space_group_name_H-M   'P 1'
#
loop_
_entity.id
_entity.type
_entity.pdbx_description
1 polymer ?
#
loop_
_entity_poly.entity_id
_entity_poly.type
_entity_poly.pdbx_seq_one_letter_code
_entity_poly.pdbx_strand_id
1 'polypeptide(L)'
;MDFEMNSIQKSLQQMQAPDAEQLEQRAKELESNRSVPIEQILNPAFMGRHTRFASIEAFFEDGGFVVEKDEDFEALPQTALDQHARMVTPFDSFQEMVDKAVGEYIMRSLGF
;
A
#
# COMPACT_ATOMS: atom_id res chain seq x y z
N MET A 1 -11.76 23.51 38.04
CA MET A 1 -12.67 23.06 36.96
C MET A 1 -11.91 22.94 35.62
N ASP A 2 -10.58 22.92 35.65
CA ASP A 2 -9.72 23.11 34.46
C ASP A 2 -9.26 21.79 33.82
N PHE A 3 -9.44 20.66 34.51
CA PHE A 3 -8.98 19.35 34.06
C PHE A 3 -9.88 18.71 32.99
N GLU A 4 -11.20 18.90 33.10
CA GLU A 4 -12.16 18.40 32.10
C GLU A 4 -12.07 19.18 30.78
N MET A 5 -11.89 20.51 30.84
CA MET A 5 -11.77 21.35 29.64
C MET A 5 -10.53 21.00 28.79
N ASN A 6 -9.40 20.69 29.42
CA ASN A 6 -8.18 20.32 28.71
C ASN A 6 -8.27 18.93 28.07
N SER A 7 -8.98 18.01 28.74
CA SER A 7 -9.22 16.66 28.23
C SER A 7 -10.16 16.68 27.01
N ILE A 8 -11.21 17.51 27.06
CA ILE A 8 -12.15 17.70 25.94
C ILE A 8 -11.44 18.37 24.75
N GLN A 9 -10.61 19.40 24.97
CA GLN A 9 -9.83 20.00 23.88
C GLN A 9 -8.86 19.01 23.23
N LYS A 10 -8.18 18.18 24.03
CA LYS A 10 -7.26 17.16 23.54
C LYS A 10 -7.98 16.04 22.77
N SER A 11 -9.18 15.66 23.20
CA SER A 11 -10.04 14.71 22.46
C SER A 11 -10.57 15.31 21.16
N LEU A 12 -10.94 16.59 21.15
CA LEU A 12 -11.36 17.30 19.95
C LEU A 12 -10.21 17.51 18.95
N GLN A 13 -8.98 17.70 19.40
CA GLN A 13 -7.78 17.69 18.54
C GLN A 13 -7.51 16.33 17.93
N GLN A 14 -7.77 15.23 18.66
CA GLN A 14 -7.62 13.87 18.16
C GLN A 14 -8.75 13.45 17.20
N MET A 15 -9.90 14.14 17.24
CA MET A 15 -11.05 13.89 16.38
C MET A 15 -11.08 14.76 15.11
N GLN A 16 -10.11 15.64 14.91
CA GLN A 16 -10.00 16.40 13.66
C GLN A 16 -9.40 15.50 12.59
N ALA A 17 -10.15 15.30 11.49
CA ALA A 17 -9.56 14.86 10.23
C ALA A 17 -8.34 15.75 9.94
N PRO A 18 -7.26 15.23 9.36
CA PRO A 18 -6.08 16.03 9.06
C PRO A 18 -6.50 17.32 8.34
N ASP A 19 -6.05 18.46 8.86
CA ASP A 19 -6.32 19.75 8.22
C ASP A 19 -5.73 19.77 6.80
N ALA A 20 -6.26 20.64 5.94
CA ALA A 20 -5.84 20.70 4.54
C ALA A 20 -4.33 20.93 4.38
N GLU A 21 -3.71 21.65 5.32
CA GLU A 21 -2.27 21.94 5.33
C GLU A 21 -1.44 20.68 5.59
N GLN A 22 -1.83 19.83 6.56
CA GLN A 22 -1.18 18.55 6.82
C GLN A 22 -1.34 17.56 5.65
N LEU A 23 -2.51 17.54 5.01
CA LEU A 23 -2.74 16.73 3.81
C LEU A 23 -1.84 17.18 2.65
N GLU A 24 -1.73 18.48 2.41
CA GLU A 24 -0.82 19.03 1.40
C GLU A 24 0.64 18.67 1.67
N GLN A 25 1.07 18.75 2.94
CA GLN A 25 2.44 18.40 3.31
C GLN A 25 2.74 16.91 3.06
N ARG A 26 1.83 16.02 3.47
CA ARG A 26 1.96 14.57 3.22
C ARG A 26 1.93 14.24 1.72
N ALA A 27 1.09 14.92 0.94
CA ALA A 27 1.05 14.77 -0.50
C ALA A 27 2.38 15.22 -1.15
N LYS A 28 2.93 16.37 -0.76
CA LYS A 28 4.26 16.83 -1.23
C LYS A 28 5.38 15.87 -0.87
N GLU A 29 5.31 15.24 0.30
CA GLU A 29 6.28 14.23 0.73
C GLU A 29 6.21 12.94 -0.08
N LEU A 30 5.00 12.53 -0.51
CA LEU A 30 4.77 11.43 -1.44
C LEU A 30 5.25 11.75 -2.87
N GLU A 31 4.99 12.97 -3.35
CA GLU A 31 5.42 13.44 -4.68
C GLU A 31 6.93 13.65 -4.81
N SER A 32 7.66 13.73 -3.69
CA SER A 32 9.10 13.95 -3.66
C SER A 32 9.88 12.70 -4.10
N ASN A 33 9.65 12.21 -5.33
CA ASN A 33 10.45 11.31 -6.18
C ASN A 33 11.20 10.16 -5.49
N ARG A 34 10.71 9.69 -4.35
CA ARG A 34 11.25 8.56 -3.61
C ARG A 34 10.62 7.32 -4.22
N SER A 35 11.44 6.48 -4.86
CA SER A 35 10.99 5.14 -5.25
C SER A 35 10.57 4.42 -3.97
N VAL A 36 9.29 4.07 -3.88
CA VAL A 36 8.75 3.34 -2.73
C VAL A 36 8.92 1.85 -3.01
N PRO A 37 9.58 1.09 -2.13
CA PRO A 37 9.70 -0.35 -2.31
C PRO A 37 8.33 -1.03 -2.44
N ILE A 38 8.19 -1.96 -3.39
CA ILE A 38 6.89 -2.60 -3.67
C ILE A 38 6.36 -3.36 -2.46
N GLU A 39 7.22 -3.83 -1.56
CA GLU A 39 6.88 -4.50 -0.31
C GLU A 39 6.15 -3.58 0.68
N GLN A 40 6.34 -2.25 0.56
CA GLN A 40 5.57 -1.29 1.37
C GLN A 40 4.15 -1.08 0.82
N ILE A 41 4.01 -1.18 -0.50
CA ILE A 41 2.74 -1.08 -1.22
C ILE A 41 1.97 -2.40 -1.01
N LEU A 42 2.54 -3.52 -1.45
CA LEU A 42 2.07 -4.90 -1.29
C LEU A 42 2.51 -5.49 0.06
N ASN A 43 2.21 -4.75 1.13
CA ASN A 43 2.57 -5.13 2.49
C ASN A 43 1.81 -6.38 2.99
N PRO A 44 2.26 -7.02 4.08
CA PRO A 44 1.63 -8.24 4.60
C PRO A 44 0.13 -8.13 4.90
N ALA A 45 -0.35 -6.95 5.31
CA ALA A 45 -1.78 -6.75 5.58
C ALA A 45 -2.61 -6.73 4.28
N PHE A 46 -2.08 -6.14 3.21
CA PHE A 46 -2.69 -6.21 1.88
C PHE A 46 -2.67 -7.65 1.35
N MET A 47 -1.50 -8.30 1.42
CA MET A 47 -1.30 -9.66 0.94
C MET A 47 -2.24 -10.65 1.63
N GLY A 48 -2.36 -10.59 2.95
CA GLY A 48 -3.27 -11.48 3.70
C GLY A 48 -4.76 -11.19 3.50
N ARG A 49 -5.13 -10.02 2.99
CA ARG A 49 -6.53 -9.66 2.68
C ARG A 49 -6.98 -10.12 1.31
N HIS A 50 -6.09 -10.06 0.32
CA HIS A 50 -6.44 -10.29 -1.09
C HIS A 50 -5.80 -11.54 -1.68
N THR A 51 -4.89 -12.19 -0.97
CA THR A 51 -4.19 -13.39 -1.42
C THR A 51 -4.09 -14.39 -0.27
N ARG A 52 -3.62 -15.60 -0.56
CA ARG A 52 -3.30 -16.61 0.45
C ARG A 52 -1.88 -16.44 1.04
N PHE A 53 -1.09 -15.49 0.53
CA PHE A 53 0.33 -15.33 0.85
C PHE A 53 0.53 -14.30 1.95
N ALA A 54 1.62 -14.46 2.70
CA ALA A 54 2.00 -13.53 3.76
C ALA A 54 2.83 -12.34 3.23
N SER A 55 3.41 -12.45 2.04
CA SER A 55 4.29 -11.44 1.45
C SER A 55 4.31 -11.53 -0.08
N ILE A 56 4.81 -10.48 -0.72
CA ILE A 56 4.90 -10.41 -2.20
C ILE A 56 5.95 -11.38 -2.75
N GLU A 57 7.01 -11.65 -2.00
CA GLU A 57 8.03 -12.65 -2.35
C GLU A 57 7.41 -14.05 -2.41
N ALA A 58 6.58 -14.42 -1.43
CA ALA A 58 5.89 -15.71 -1.44
C ALA A 58 4.90 -15.83 -2.62
N PHE A 59 4.30 -14.72 -3.05
CA PHE A 59 3.47 -14.68 -4.26
C PHE A 59 4.31 -14.92 -5.52
N PHE A 60 5.49 -14.32 -5.64
CA PHE A 60 6.39 -14.53 -6.77
C PHE A 60 6.95 -15.96 -6.80
N GLU A 61 7.40 -16.48 -5.65
CA GLU A 61 7.90 -17.84 -5.51
C GLU A 61 6.86 -18.89 -5.93
N ASP A 62 5.60 -18.74 -5.51
CA ASP A 62 4.50 -19.63 -5.92
C ASP A 62 4.23 -19.59 -7.43
N GLY A 63 4.43 -18.42 -8.05
CA GLY A 63 4.32 -18.23 -9.50
C GLY A 63 5.54 -18.70 -10.29
N GLY A 64 6.62 -19.12 -9.60
CA GLY A 64 7.89 -19.48 -10.23
C GLY A 64 8.67 -18.27 -10.78
N PHE A 65 8.40 -17.08 -10.27
CA PHE A 65 9.09 -15.85 -10.63
C PHE A 65 10.29 -15.62 -9.70
N VAL A 66 11.43 -15.24 -10.27
CA VAL A 66 12.63 -14.86 -9.53
C VAL A 66 12.80 -13.36 -9.68
N VAL A 67 12.65 -12.63 -8.58
CA VAL A 67 12.77 -11.17 -8.53
C VAL A 67 13.76 -10.83 -7.44
N GLU A 68 15.00 -10.51 -7.81
CA GLU A 68 16.05 -10.11 -6.85
C GLU A 68 16.30 -8.59 -6.85
N LYS A 69 15.90 -7.92 -7.93
CA LYS A 69 16.06 -6.47 -8.14
C LYS A 69 14.95 -5.93 -9.04
N ASP A 70 14.75 -4.62 -9.01
CA ASP A 70 13.73 -3.91 -9.79
C ASP A 70 13.78 -4.25 -11.29
N GLU A 71 14.97 -4.44 -11.86
CA GLU A 71 15.18 -4.80 -13.26
C GLU A 71 14.63 -6.19 -13.62
N ASP A 72 14.66 -7.14 -12.68
CA ASP A 72 14.11 -8.48 -12.89
C ASP A 72 12.59 -8.42 -12.95
N PHE A 73 11.99 -7.49 -12.19
CA PHE A 73 10.57 -7.24 -12.21
C PHE A 73 10.10 -6.72 -13.58
N GLU A 74 10.83 -5.77 -14.18
CA GLU A 74 10.54 -5.27 -15.54
C GLU A 74 10.71 -6.35 -16.63
N ALA A 75 11.58 -7.33 -16.39
CA ALA A 75 11.81 -8.45 -17.30
C ALA A 75 10.78 -9.59 -17.15
N LEU A 76 9.89 -9.53 -16.13
CA LEU A 76 8.90 -10.57 -15.92
C LEU A 76 7.92 -10.64 -17.10
N PRO A 77 7.56 -11.85 -17.56
CA PRO A 77 6.55 -12.03 -18.59
C PRO A 77 5.17 -11.59 -18.06
N GLN A 78 4.74 -10.38 -18.44
CA GLN A 78 3.50 -9.76 -17.97
C GLN A 78 2.28 -10.68 -18.08
N THR A 79 2.15 -11.42 -19.18
CA THR A 79 1.04 -12.38 -19.37
C THR A 79 1.03 -13.50 -18.33
N ALA A 80 2.21 -14.03 -17.95
CA ALA A 80 2.29 -15.07 -16.93
C ALA A 80 1.98 -14.49 -15.54
N LEU A 81 2.46 -13.27 -15.26
CA LEU A 81 2.21 -12.58 -14.02
C LEU A 81 0.71 -12.26 -13.84
N ASP A 82 0.04 -11.79 -14.89
CA ASP A 82 -1.40 -11.55 -14.89
C ASP A 82 -2.21 -12.83 -14.72
N GLN A 83 -1.79 -13.93 -15.36
CA GLN A 83 -2.41 -15.24 -15.17
C GLN A 83 -2.27 -15.71 -13.72
N HIS A 84 -1.09 -15.55 -13.13
CA HIS A 84 -0.86 -15.90 -11.73
C HIS A 84 -1.74 -15.07 -10.80
N ALA A 85 -1.76 -13.74 -10.97
CA ALA A 85 -2.60 -12.83 -10.20
C ALA A 85 -4.08 -13.24 -10.26
N ARG A 86 -4.61 -13.55 -11.44
CA ARG A 86 -5.99 -14.04 -11.61
C ARG A 86 -6.28 -15.35 -10.87
N MET A 87 -5.30 -16.24 -10.76
CA MET A 87 -5.49 -17.55 -10.14
C MET A 87 -5.49 -17.50 -8.62
N VAL A 88 -4.75 -16.56 -8.03
CA VAL A 88 -4.45 -16.55 -6.59
C VAL A 88 -4.97 -15.32 -5.84
N THR A 89 -5.60 -14.39 -6.56
CA THR A 89 -6.15 -13.13 -6.04
C THR A 89 -7.52 -12.85 -6.69
N PRO A 90 -8.32 -11.90 -6.18
CA PRO A 90 -9.59 -11.51 -6.78
C PRO A 90 -9.45 -10.55 -7.97
N PHE A 91 -8.24 -10.21 -8.41
CA PHE A 91 -7.98 -9.21 -9.46
C PHE A 91 -7.81 -9.83 -10.85
N ASP A 92 -8.16 -9.09 -11.90
CA ASP A 92 -8.03 -9.53 -13.30
C ASP A 92 -6.63 -9.30 -13.88
N SER A 93 -5.70 -8.69 -13.15
CA SER A 93 -4.30 -8.54 -13.58
C SER A 93 -3.41 -8.22 -12.38
N PHE A 94 -2.10 -8.39 -12.58
CA PHE A 94 -1.15 -7.92 -11.57
C PHE A 94 -1.17 -6.39 -11.45
N GLN A 95 -1.36 -5.68 -12.57
CA GLN A 95 -1.50 -4.23 -12.56
C GLN A 95 -2.69 -3.77 -11.71
N GLU A 96 -3.86 -4.41 -11.84
CA GLU A 96 -5.04 -4.06 -11.03
C GLU A 96 -4.80 -4.31 -9.54
N MET A 97 -4.12 -5.41 -9.20
CA MET A 97 -3.70 -5.69 -7.83
C MET A 97 -2.79 -4.57 -7.28
N VAL A 98 -1.82 -4.12 -8.07
CA VAL A 98 -0.91 -3.03 -7.71
C VAL A 98 -1.66 -1.71 -7.58
N ASP A 99 -2.52 -1.35 -8.53
CA ASP A 99 -3.31 -0.11 -8.50
C ASP A 99 -4.18 -0.04 -7.23
N LYS A 100 -4.78 -1.18 -6.85
CA LYS A 100 -5.54 -1.27 -5.60
C LYS A 100 -4.65 -1.05 -4.38
N ALA A 101 -3.48 -1.68 -4.34
CA ALA A 101 -2.54 -1.55 -3.23
C ALA A 101 -1.95 -0.13 -3.12
N VAL A 102 -1.65 0.51 -4.25
CA VAL A 102 -1.19 1.91 -4.31
C VAL A 102 -2.28 2.84 -3.76
N GLY A 103 -3.53 2.64 -4.15
CA GLY A 103 -4.65 3.41 -3.60
C GLY A 103 -4.75 3.29 -2.07
N GLU A 104 -4.66 2.07 -1.53
CA GLU A 104 -4.65 1.84 -0.08
C GLU A 104 -3.42 2.44 0.61
N TYR A 105 -2.24 2.35 -0.01
CA TYR A 105 -1.00 2.95 0.47
C TYR A 105 -1.11 4.48 0.56
N ILE A 106 -1.66 5.14 -0.47
CA ILE A 106 -1.86 6.59 -0.48
C ILE A 106 -2.84 6.99 0.63
N MET A 107 -3.97 6.29 0.77
CA MET A 107 -4.94 6.56 1.85
C MET A 107 -4.29 6.46 3.23
N ARG A 108 -3.55 5.37 3.48
CA ARG A 108 -2.80 5.17 4.73
C ARG A 108 -1.76 6.28 4.96
N SER A 109 -1.04 6.67 3.91
CA SER A 109 0.00 7.71 3.99
C SER A 109 -0.58 9.09 4.27
N LEU A 110 -1.80 9.35 3.80
CA LEU A 110 -2.56 10.57 4.11
C LEU A 110 -3.25 10.52 5.48
N GLY A 111 -3.29 9.35 6.13
CA GLY A 111 -3.81 9.16 7.49
C GLY A 111 -5.31 8.85 7.55
N PHE A 112 -5.85 8.19 6.52
CA PHE A 112 -7.21 7.66 6.48
C PHE A 112 -7.27 6.18 6.87
#